data_AF-A0A2T4VAQ7-F1
#
_entry.id   AF-A0A2T4VAQ7-F1
#
_cell.length_a   1.000
_cell.length_b   1.000
_cell.length_c   1.000
_cell.angle_alpha   90.00
_cell.angle_beta   90.00
_cell.angle_gamma   90.00
#
_symmetry.space_group_name_H-M   'P 1'
#
loop_
_entity.id
_entity.type
_entity.pdbx_description
1 polymer ?
#
loop_
_entity_poly.entity_id
_entity_poly.type
_entity_poly.pdbx_seq_one_letter_code
_entity_poly.pdbx_strand_id
1 'polypeptide(L)'
;MRMADDNQGREVSMTDLLKTILTDSALTPEQKKSLVDEVRKNSPALSDRWLYRWVIWFLGITVVLAVICLAILAGMGKEIPQGLVALGSAAAGGLAGLLTPSPRAKQNE
;
A
#
# COMPACT_ATOMS: atom_id res chain seq x y z
N MET A 1 -43.57 4.40 -11.68
CA MET A 1 -42.58 4.72 -12.72
C MET A 1 -41.47 5.52 -12.06
N ARG A 2 -40.50 4.85 -11.43
CA ARG A 2 -39.45 5.49 -10.64
C ARG A 2 -38.09 5.06 -11.19
N MET A 3 -37.29 6.10 -11.46
CA MET A 3 -35.87 6.20 -11.13
C MET A 3 -34.94 5.27 -11.90
N ALA A 4 -34.12 5.86 -12.76
CA ALA A 4 -32.68 6.00 -12.53
C ALA A 4 -31.96 6.13 -13.87
N ASP A 5 -31.78 7.36 -14.33
CA ASP A 5 -30.66 7.68 -15.21
C ASP A 5 -29.83 8.75 -14.50
N ASP A 6 -29.02 8.25 -13.57
CA ASP A 6 -28.02 9.03 -12.83
C ASP A 6 -26.67 8.33 -13.07
N ASN A 7 -26.29 8.32 -14.35
CA ASN A 7 -25.09 7.68 -14.88
C ASN A 7 -24.16 8.74 -15.48
N GLN A 8 -23.75 9.71 -14.65
CA GLN A 8 -22.71 10.66 -14.99
C GLN A 8 -21.72 10.73 -13.83
N GLY A 9 -20.55 10.09 -14.00
CA GLY A 9 -19.35 10.40 -13.21
C GLY A 9 -18.95 9.47 -12.07
N ARG A 10 -19.41 8.21 -11.99
CA ARG A 10 -18.78 7.27 -11.06
C ARG A 10 -17.49 6.75 -11.68
N GLU A 11 -16.35 7.08 -11.09
CA GLU A 11 -15.15 6.25 -11.22
C GLU A 11 -15.60 4.82 -10.93
N VAL A 12 -15.64 3.98 -11.97
CA VAL A 12 -16.07 2.59 -11.84
C VAL A 12 -15.00 1.89 -11.04
N SER A 13 -15.15 1.91 -9.71
CA SER A 13 -14.15 1.41 -8.80
C SER A 13 -14.03 -0.09 -8.99
N MET A 14 -12.81 -0.61 -8.82
CA MET A 14 -12.50 -2.03 -8.87
C MET A 14 -13.50 -2.89 -8.06
N THR A 15 -13.96 -2.36 -6.93
CA THR A 15 -14.97 -3.00 -6.08
C THR A 15 -16.34 -3.09 -6.73
N ASP A 16 -16.74 -2.10 -7.55
CA ASP A 16 -18.01 -2.11 -8.27
C ASP A 16 -17.98 -3.09 -9.45
N LEU A 17 -16.85 -3.21 -10.15
CA LEU A 17 -16.67 -4.22 -11.21
C LEU A 17 -16.67 -5.63 -10.62
N LEU A 18 -15.95 -5.86 -9.53
CA LEU A 18 -15.94 -7.14 -8.81
C LEU A 18 -17.34 -7.50 -8.32
N LYS A 19 -18.07 -6.54 -7.75
CA LYS A 19 -19.44 -6.77 -7.28
C LYS A 19 -20.38 -7.11 -8.44
N THR A 20 -20.21 -6.47 -9.59
CA THR A 20 -21.01 -6.74 -10.80
C THR A 20 -20.73 -8.15 -11.35
N ILE A 21 -19.45 -8.54 -11.47
CA ILE A 21 -19.05 -9.89 -11.93
C ILE A 21 -19.49 -10.99 -10.94
N LEU A 22 -19.43 -10.72 -9.63
CA LEU A 22 -19.83 -11.67 -8.60
C LEU A 22 -21.36 -11.84 -8.50
N THR A 23 -22.12 -10.76 -8.74
CA THR A 23 -23.60 -10.74 -8.67
C THR A 23 -24.24 -11.27 -9.96
N ASP A 24 -23.51 -11.24 -11.09
CA ASP A 24 -24.00 -11.83 -12.32
C ASP A 24 -24.13 -13.36 -12.19
N SER A 25 -25.36 -13.83 -12.40
CA SER A 25 -25.77 -15.23 -12.28
C SER A 25 -25.54 -16.02 -13.57
N ALA A 26 -25.06 -15.37 -14.63
CA ALA A 26 -24.76 -15.99 -15.93
C ALA A 26 -23.33 -16.57 -16.03
N LEU A 27 -22.50 -16.46 -14.99
CA LEU A 27 -21.08 -16.82 -15.04
C LEU A 27 -20.77 -18.10 -14.25
N THR A 28 -20.23 -19.09 -14.97
CA THR A 28 -19.72 -20.37 -14.44
C THR A 28 -18.56 -20.11 -13.45
N PRO A 29 -18.40 -20.89 -12.36
CA PRO A 29 -17.35 -20.66 -11.35
C PRO A 29 -15.92 -20.54 -11.92
N GLU A 30 -15.63 -21.19 -13.04
CA GLU A 30 -14.33 -21.12 -13.70
C GLU A 30 -14.09 -19.78 -14.41
N GLN A 31 -15.15 -19.19 -14.97
CA GLN A 31 -15.09 -17.88 -15.62
C GLN A 31 -14.93 -16.76 -14.60
N LYS A 32 -15.59 -16.86 -13.43
CA LYS A 32 -15.39 -15.93 -12.31
C LYS A 32 -13.94 -15.94 -11.83
N LYS A 33 -13.33 -17.13 -11.72
CA LYS A 33 -11.94 -17.28 -11.30
C LYS A 33 -10.96 -16.67 -12.31
N SER A 34 -11.18 -16.94 -13.61
CA SER A 34 -10.35 -16.39 -14.68
C SER A 34 -10.41 -14.86 -14.74
N LEU A 35 -11.60 -14.27 -14.62
CA LEU A 35 -11.78 -12.81 -14.66
C LEU A 35 -11.15 -12.13 -13.44
N VAL A 36 -11.29 -12.72 -12.24
CA VAL A 36 -10.62 -12.23 -11.03
C VAL A 36 -9.10 -12.32 -11.17
N ASP A 37 -8.58 -13.41 -11.74
CA ASP A 37 -7.14 -13.58 -11.95
C ASP A 37 -6.60 -12.59 -13.01
N GLU A 38 -7.34 -12.33 -14.10
CA GLU A 38 -6.99 -11.36 -15.15
C GLU A 38 -6.97 -9.91 -14.62
N VAL A 39 -8.00 -9.55 -13.85
CA VAL A 39 -8.15 -8.25 -13.20
C VAL A 39 -7.08 -8.04 -12.12
N ARG A 40 -6.70 -9.10 -11.40
CA ARG A 40 -5.58 -9.09 -10.46
C ARG A 40 -4.22 -8.98 -11.17
N LYS A 41 -4.06 -9.62 -12.33
CA LYS A 41 -2.84 -9.54 -13.15
C LYS A 41 -2.61 -8.15 -13.74
N ASN A 42 -3.70 -7.49 -14.16
CA ASN A 42 -3.67 -6.14 -14.73
C ASN A 42 -3.76 -5.02 -13.67
N SER A 43 -3.75 -5.36 -12.37
CA SER A 43 -3.73 -4.37 -11.30
C SER A 43 -2.30 -3.85 -11.05
N PRO A 44 -2.01 -2.57 -11.36
CA PRO A 44 -0.71 -1.97 -11.04
C PRO A 44 -0.43 -1.95 -9.53
N ALA A 45 -1.48 -1.99 -8.69
CA ALA A 45 -1.40 -2.02 -7.23
C ALA A 45 -0.69 -3.26 -6.64
N LEU A 46 -0.58 -4.37 -7.40
CA LEU A 46 0.17 -5.57 -6.98
C LEU A 46 1.51 -5.73 -7.71
N SER A 47 1.70 -4.98 -8.81
CA SER A 47 2.87 -5.12 -9.69
C SER A 47 4.09 -4.36 -9.17
N ASP A 48 3.92 -3.32 -8.35
CA ASP A 48 5.07 -2.47 -8.02
C ASP A 48 5.86 -2.99 -6.81
N ARG A 49 6.24 -4.27 -6.87
CA ARG A 49 7.27 -4.85 -5.99
C ARG A 49 8.57 -4.06 -6.09
N TRP A 50 8.80 -3.39 -7.23
CA TRP A 50 9.93 -2.50 -7.44
C TRP A 50 9.81 -1.24 -6.60
N LEU A 51 8.68 -0.52 -6.65
CA LEU A 51 8.42 0.62 -5.77
C LEU A 51 8.52 0.23 -4.30
N TYR A 52 7.93 -0.91 -3.91
CA TYR A 52 8.08 -1.42 -2.54
C TYR A 52 9.56 -1.59 -2.16
N ARG A 53 10.38 -2.12 -3.08
CA ARG A 53 11.83 -2.26 -2.87
C ARG A 53 12.53 -0.90 -2.78
N TRP A 54 12.19 0.04 -3.66
CA TRP A 54 12.73 1.40 -3.66
C TRP A 54 12.40 2.13 -2.35
N VAL A 55 11.14 2.09 -1.90
CA VAL A 55 10.70 2.72 -0.65
C VAL A 55 11.48 2.16 0.54
N ILE A 56 11.66 0.84 0.63
CA ILE A 56 12.47 0.23 1.69
C ILE A 56 13.92 0.68 1.61
N TRP A 57 14.50 0.72 0.41
CA TRP A 57 15.87 1.19 0.22
C TRP A 57 16.04 2.65 0.66
N PHE A 58 15.13 3.54 0.26
CA PHE A 58 15.16 4.95 0.64
C PHE A 58 14.96 5.12 2.15
N LEU A 59 13.92 4.52 2.75
CA LEU A 59 13.69 4.62 4.20
C LEU A 59 14.85 4.02 5.00
N GLY A 60 15.38 2.87 4.57
CA GLY A 60 16.52 2.22 5.21
C GLY A 60 17.77 3.10 5.18
N ILE A 61 18.12 3.66 4.01
CA ILE A 61 19.23 4.59 3.87
C ILE A 61 19.02 5.84 4.73
N THR A 62 17.80 6.39 4.78
CA THR A 62 17.50 7.56 5.62
C THR A 62 17.74 7.26 7.11
N VAL A 63 17.35 6.10 7.61
CA VAL A 63 17.62 5.70 9.00
C VAL A 63 19.12 5.59 9.25
N VAL A 64 19.85 4.90 8.37
CA VAL A 64 21.31 4.72 8.51
C VAL A 64 22.03 6.07 8.46
N LEU A 65 21.67 6.96 7.53
CA LEU A 65 22.22 8.30 7.44
C LEU A 65 21.91 9.14 8.69
N ALA A 66 20.68 9.07 9.21
CA ALA A 66 20.33 9.76 10.45
C ALA A 66 21.22 9.33 11.61
N VAL A 67 21.44 8.01 11.78
CA VAL A 67 22.33 7.47 12.81
C VAL A 67 23.79 7.91 12.61
N ILE A 68 24.30 7.87 11.39
CA ILE A 68 25.68 8.31 11.07
C ILE A 68 25.84 9.80 11.37
N CYS A 69 24.90 10.65 10.93
CA CYS A 69 24.93 12.08 11.21
C CYS A 69 24.88 12.35 12.72
N LEU A 70 24.04 11.63 13.47
CA LEU A 70 23.98 11.73 14.93
C LEU A 70 25.32 11.34 15.59
N ALA A 71 25.94 10.25 15.14
CA ALA A 71 27.22 9.78 15.67
C ALA A 71 28.35 10.78 15.43
N ILE A 72 28.42 11.36 14.23
CA ILE A 72 29.41 12.39 13.89
C ILE A 72 29.18 13.65 14.75
N LEU A 73 27.93 14.09 14.87
CA LEU A 73 27.60 15.32 15.59
C LEU A 73 27.83 15.19 17.10
N ALA A 74 27.53 14.02 17.66
CA ALA A 74 27.86 13.66 19.03
C ALA A 74 29.37 13.63 19.27
N GLY A 75 30.15 13.07 18.32
CA GLY A 75 31.63 13.08 18.39
C GLY A 75 32.24 14.48 18.29
N MET A 76 31.55 15.41 17.62
CA MET A 76 31.95 16.82 17.54
C MET A 76 31.46 17.65 18.74
N GLY A 77 30.73 17.05 19.69
CA GLY A 77 30.18 17.75 20.86
C GLY A 77 29.13 18.81 20.51
N LYS A 78 28.51 18.72 19.33
CA LYS A 78 27.54 19.69 18.84
C LYS A 78 26.13 19.23 19.19
N GLU A 79 25.23 20.19 19.40
CA GLU A 79 23.84 19.89 19.73
C GLU A 79 23.19 19.01 18.67
N ILE A 80 22.51 17.97 19.14
CA ILE A 80 21.80 17.04 18.29
C ILE A 80 20.50 17.69 17.80
N PRO A 81 20.33 17.91 16.49
CA PRO A 81 19.11 18.49 15.97
C PRO A 81 17.96 17.51 16.17
N GLN A 82 16.93 17.94 16.91
CA GLN A 82 15.75 17.13 17.15
C GLN A 82 15.02 16.73 15.86
N GLY A 83 15.09 17.56 14.82
CA GLY A 83 14.54 17.23 13.51
C GLY A 83 15.18 15.99 12.87
N LEU A 84 16.48 15.75 13.10
CA LEU A 84 17.18 14.58 12.58
C LEU A 84 16.74 13.30 13.30
N VAL A 85 16.56 13.38 14.62
CA VAL A 85 16.03 12.28 15.43
C VAL A 85 14.59 11.98 15.03
N ALA A 86 13.74 13.01 14.90
CA ALA A 86 12.35 12.86 14.47
C ALA A 86 12.23 12.22 13.08
N LEU A 87 13.09 12.62 12.13
CA LEU A 87 13.12 12.03 10.80
C LEU A 87 13.52 10.54 10.86
N GLY A 88 14.53 10.20 11.64
CA GLY A 88 14.95 8.81 11.85
C GLY A 88 13.86 7.96 12.47
N SER A 89 13.16 8.48 13.49
CA SER A 89 12.03 7.78 14.13
C SER A 89 10.84 7.62 13.19
N ALA A 90 10.51 8.63 12.39
CA ALA A 90 9.46 8.55 11.38
C ALA A 90 9.78 7.50 10.30
N ALA A 91 11.03 7.46 9.82
CA ALA A 91 11.48 6.46 8.86
C ALA A 91 11.45 5.04 9.45
N ALA A 92 11.89 4.85 10.70
CA ALA A 92 11.79 3.57 11.40
C ALA A 92 10.33 3.12 11.59
N GLY A 93 9.43 4.04 11.96
CA GLY A 93 7.99 3.78 12.07
C GLY A 93 7.35 3.43 10.74
N GLY A 94 7.74 4.11 9.65
CA GLY A 94 7.30 3.80 8.29
C GLY A 94 7.72 2.40 7.84
N LEU A 95 8.96 1.98 8.15
CA LEU A 95 9.42 0.61 7.90
C LEU A 95 8.63 -0.41 8.72
N ALA A 96 8.39 -0.14 10.00
CA ALA A 96 7.59 -1.02 10.85
C ALA A 96 6.15 -1.18 10.32
N GLY A 97 5.53 -0.07 9.88
CA GLY A 97 4.21 -0.08 9.26
C GLY A 97 4.16 -0.88 7.96
N LEU A 98 5.18 -0.74 7.11
CA LEU A 98 5.27 -1.44 5.82
C LEU A 98 5.49 -2.96 5.99
N LEU A 99 6.24 -3.35 7.02
CA LEU A 99 6.54 -4.75 7.33
C LEU A 99 5.47 -5.42 8.20
N THR A 100 4.51 -4.66 8.73
CA THR A 100 3.41 -5.23 9.49
C THR A 100 2.54 -6.06 8.54
N PRO A 101 2.32 -7.36 8.82
CA PRO A 101 1.47 -8.19 7.99
C PRO A 101 0.06 -7.60 7.98
N SER A 102 -0.46 -7.33 6.78
CA SER A 102 -1.86 -6.89 6.61
C SER A 102 -2.78 -7.84 7.37
N PRO A 103 -3.64 -7.34 8.29
CA PRO A 103 -4.58 -8.18 8.99
C PRO A 103 -5.47 -8.86 7.94
N ARG A 104 -5.26 -10.16 7.71
CA ARG A 104 -6.27 -10.99 7.06
C ARG A 104 -7.49 -10.90 7.94
N ALA A 105 -8.46 -10.07 7.51
CA ALA A 105 -9.77 -10.05 8.10
C ALA A 105 -10.23 -11.50 8.17
N LYS A 106 -10.42 -12.00 9.39
CA LYS A 106 -11.05 -13.28 9.68
C LYS A 106 -12.43 -13.22 9.03
N GLN A 107 -12.54 -13.72 7.81
CA GLN A 107 -13.81 -13.96 7.15
C GLN A 107 -14.28 -15.34 7.60
N ASN A 108 -14.79 -15.39 8.82
CA ASN A 108 -15.56 -16.51 9.36
C ASN A 108 -16.84 -15.91 9.93
N GLU A 109 -17.97 -16.19 9.31
CA GLU A 109 -19.06 -16.99 9.88
C GLU A 109 -20.23 -17.05 8.89
#